data_AF-A0A741DGG6-F1
#
_entry.id   AF-A0A741DGG6-F1
#
_cell.length_a   1.000
_cell.length_b   1.000
_cell.length_c   1.000
_cell.angle_alpha   90.00
_cell.angle_beta   90.00
_cell.angle_gamma   90.00
#
_symmetry.space_group_name_H-M   'P 1'
#
loop_
_entity.id
_entity.type
_entity.pdbx_description
1 polymer ?
#
loop_
_entity_poly.entity_id
_entity_poly.type
_entity_poly.pdbx_seq_one_letter_code
_entity_poly.pdbx_strand_id
1 'polypeptide(L)'
;PKHRLTLSDISYMDINVIECLAERILSRYSFIKKYYMNEIISTSKFNRYDKCILELISNIIHLNTTTKNPAFKEEKEVRLVYQTLDTGRYEYPESSSIKDLKYRISNNQIISYYELGFPKDAVSELILGPNNKFKESDIVNFLQYNGFEHSIKILKSKASYGA
;
A
#
# COMPACT_ATOMS: atom_id res chain seq x y z
N PRO A 1 0.95 16.15 -10.71
CA PRO A 1 0.04 16.23 -9.53
C PRO A 1 0.83 15.99 -8.24
N LYS A 2 0.67 16.82 -7.20
CA LYS A 2 1.38 16.68 -5.89
C LYS A 2 1.01 15.38 -5.15
N HIS A 3 -0.14 14.82 -5.48
CA HIS A 3 -0.62 13.54 -4.99
C HIS A 3 -1.34 12.81 -6.13
N ARG A 4 -1.39 11.49 -6.05
CA ARG A 4 -2.07 10.63 -7.02
C ARG A 4 -2.89 9.57 -6.27
N LEU A 5 -4.18 9.49 -6.58
CA LEU A 5 -5.06 8.43 -6.10
C LEU A 5 -5.37 7.50 -7.29
N THR A 6 -5.10 6.21 -7.15
CA THR A 6 -5.33 5.21 -8.21
C THR A 6 -6.00 3.97 -7.66
N LEU A 7 -7.02 3.49 -8.36
CA LEU A 7 -7.55 2.15 -8.17
C LEU A 7 -6.76 1.19 -9.08
N SER A 8 -6.26 0.09 -8.55
CA SER A 8 -5.38 -0.85 -9.26
C SER A 8 -5.77 -2.29 -8.96
N ASP A 9 -5.88 -3.09 -10.01
CA ASP A 9 -5.95 -4.54 -9.88
C ASP A 9 -4.63 -5.11 -9.38
N ILE A 10 -4.71 -6.21 -8.64
CA ILE A 10 -3.54 -6.89 -8.09
C ILE A 10 -3.06 -8.01 -9.00
N SER A 11 -1.78 -7.92 -9.36
CA SER A 11 -1.06 -8.97 -10.05
C SER A 11 -0.53 -9.98 -9.04
N TYR A 12 -1.07 -11.19 -9.10
CA TYR A 12 -0.65 -12.28 -8.24
C TYR A 12 0.59 -12.98 -8.82
N MET A 13 1.76 -12.68 -8.28
CA MET A 13 3.06 -13.09 -8.82
C MET A 13 3.88 -13.87 -7.78
N ASP A 14 4.44 -15.01 -8.18
CA ASP A 14 5.38 -15.74 -7.34
C ASP A 14 6.70 -14.97 -7.13
N ILE A 15 7.47 -15.39 -6.13
CA ILE A 15 8.71 -14.70 -5.76
C ILE A 15 9.74 -14.68 -6.90
N ASN A 16 9.82 -15.75 -7.70
CA ASN A 16 10.78 -15.85 -8.80
C ASN A 16 10.45 -14.85 -9.92
N VAL A 17 9.16 -14.64 -10.21
CA VAL A 17 8.69 -13.63 -11.16
C VAL A 17 9.00 -12.23 -10.65
N ILE A 18 8.77 -11.97 -9.36
CA ILE A 18 9.08 -10.67 -8.73
C ILE A 18 10.59 -10.41 -8.78
N GLU A 19 11.42 -11.39 -8.43
CA GLU A 19 12.88 -11.30 -8.48
C GLU A 19 13.36 -11.00 -9.91
N CYS A 20 12.85 -11.72 -10.90
CA CYS A 20 13.19 -11.47 -12.31
C CYS A 20 12.81 -10.03 -12.75
N LEU A 21 11.63 -9.54 -12.35
CA LEU A 21 11.22 -8.15 -12.64
C LEU A 21 12.11 -7.13 -11.92
N ALA A 22 12.43 -7.37 -10.66
CA ALA A 22 13.31 -6.51 -9.87
C ALA A 22 14.72 -6.46 -10.47
N GLU A 23 15.30 -7.59 -10.87
CA GLU A 23 16.60 -7.67 -11.55
C GLU A 23 16.60 -6.91 -12.89
N ARG A 24 15.54 -7.06 -13.68
CA ARG A 24 15.37 -6.31 -14.94
C ARG A 24 15.28 -4.80 -14.71
N ILE A 25 14.57 -4.38 -13.65
CA ILE A 25 14.52 -2.98 -13.25
C ILE A 25 15.91 -2.51 -12.82
N LEU A 26 16.55 -3.19 -11.87
CA LEU A 26 17.85 -2.79 -11.30
C LEU A 26 18.97 -2.78 -12.34
N SER A 27 19.01 -3.74 -13.26
CA SER A 27 20.02 -3.81 -14.32
C SER A 27 19.98 -2.61 -15.26
N ARG A 28 18.78 -2.10 -15.60
CA ARG A 28 18.59 -0.86 -16.38
C ARG A 28 19.21 0.36 -15.69
N TYR A 29 19.32 0.34 -14.36
CA TYR A 29 19.88 1.42 -13.55
C TYR A 29 21.23 1.07 -12.92
N SER A 30 21.91 0.02 -13.37
CA SER A 30 23.21 -0.43 -12.83
C SER A 30 24.31 0.65 -12.86
N PHE A 31 24.21 1.60 -13.79
CA PHE A 31 25.10 2.75 -13.87
C PHE A 31 24.92 3.74 -12.70
N ILE A 32 23.73 3.81 -12.08
CA ILE A 32 23.43 4.67 -10.92
C ILE A 32 24.25 4.21 -9.72
N LYS A 33 24.36 2.90 -9.48
CA LYS A 33 25.22 2.36 -8.41
C LYS A 33 26.69 2.78 -8.60
N LYS A 34 27.20 2.70 -9.83
CA LYS A 34 28.57 3.15 -10.16
C LYS A 34 28.75 4.67 -9.98
N TYR A 35 27.70 5.45 -10.18
CA TYR A 35 27.71 6.90 -9.96
C TYR A 35 27.75 7.27 -8.47
N TYR A 36 26.93 6.62 -7.63
CA TYR A 36 26.91 6.89 -6.19
C TYR A 36 28.11 6.30 -5.43
N MET A 37 28.69 5.19 -5.90
CA MET A 37 29.86 4.59 -5.27
C MET A 37 31.19 5.23 -5.68
N ASN A 38 31.19 6.22 -6.58
CA ASN A 38 32.37 7.04 -6.89
C ASN A 38 32.17 8.46 -6.34
N GLU A 39 33.07 8.87 -5.44
CA GLU A 39 33.13 10.17 -4.75
C GLU A 39 33.14 11.40 -5.69
N ILE A 40 32.01 11.79 -6.26
CA ILE A 40 31.88 13.08 -6.96
C ILE A 40 30.60 13.78 -6.53
N ILE A 41 30.64 14.44 -5.37
CA ILE A 41 29.69 15.50 -5.03
C ILE A 41 30.17 16.78 -5.70
N SER A 42 29.94 16.89 -7.01
CA SER A 42 29.93 18.20 -7.69
C SER A 42 28.49 18.58 -7.94
N THR A 43 28.05 19.63 -7.24
CA THR A 43 26.70 20.20 -7.22
C THR A 43 26.13 20.55 -8.60
N SER A 44 26.96 20.65 -9.64
CA SER A 44 26.55 21.03 -11.00
C SER A 44 26.05 19.86 -11.88
N LYS A 45 26.31 18.59 -11.52
CA LYS A 45 25.89 17.40 -12.30
C LYS A 45 24.74 16.60 -11.69
N PHE A 46 24.27 16.99 -10.50
CA PHE A 46 23.15 16.36 -9.78
C PHE A 46 21.92 16.15 -10.68
N ASN A 47 21.64 17.13 -11.54
CA ASN A 47 20.45 17.19 -12.40
C ASN A 47 20.37 16.12 -13.53
N ARG A 48 21.43 15.38 -13.85
CA ARG A 48 21.43 14.47 -15.02
C ARG A 48 20.75 13.12 -14.75
N TYR A 49 20.80 12.61 -13.51
CA TYR A 49 20.32 11.26 -13.19
C TYR A 49 19.08 11.22 -12.29
N ASP A 50 18.65 12.37 -11.77
CA ASP A 50 17.45 12.48 -10.92
C ASP A 50 16.22 11.85 -11.57
N LYS A 51 16.03 12.09 -12.88
CA LYS A 51 14.92 11.47 -13.62
C LYS A 51 14.99 9.94 -13.60
N CYS A 52 16.17 9.36 -13.77
CA CYS A 52 16.36 7.91 -13.75
C CYS A 52 16.13 7.33 -12.35
N ILE A 53 16.56 8.05 -11.30
CA ILE A 53 16.35 7.64 -9.91
C ILE A 53 14.86 7.70 -9.55
N LEU A 54 14.17 8.78 -9.92
CA LEU A 54 12.73 8.92 -9.71
C LEU A 54 11.95 7.84 -10.47
N GLU A 55 12.37 7.50 -11.69
CA GLU A 55 11.76 6.41 -12.47
C GLU A 55 12.00 5.04 -11.80
N LEU A 56 13.21 4.78 -11.29
CA LEU A 56 13.51 3.58 -10.50
C LEU A 56 12.63 3.48 -9.25
N ILE A 57 12.57 4.55 -8.44
CA ILE A 57 11.73 4.62 -7.23
C ILE A 57 10.27 4.38 -7.60
N SER A 58 9.77 5.04 -8.64
CA SER A 58 8.40 4.88 -9.12
C SER A 58 8.11 3.42 -9.53
N ASN A 59 9.04 2.76 -10.23
CA ASN A 59 8.88 1.37 -10.66
C ASN A 59 8.84 0.40 -9.46
N ILE A 60 9.71 0.60 -8.47
CA ILE A 60 9.73 -0.22 -7.24
C ILE A 60 8.45 -0.01 -6.44
N ILE A 61 8.01 1.23 -6.24
CA ILE A 61 6.75 1.54 -5.54
C ILE A 61 5.58 0.92 -6.30
N HIS A 62 5.54 1.04 -7.62
CA HIS A 62 4.48 0.43 -8.43
C HIS A 62 4.45 -1.09 -8.28
N LEU A 63 5.60 -1.76 -8.37
CA LEU A 63 5.68 -3.22 -8.21
C LEU A 63 5.19 -3.65 -6.82
N ASN A 64 5.64 -2.99 -5.76
CA ASN A 64 5.19 -3.27 -4.39
C ASN A 64 3.67 -3.04 -4.24
N THR A 65 3.17 -1.90 -4.73
CA THR A 65 1.77 -1.52 -4.57
C THR A 65 0.81 -2.34 -5.41
N THR A 66 1.24 -3.02 -6.47
CA THR A 66 0.36 -3.77 -7.38
C THR A 66 0.56 -5.28 -7.39
N THR A 67 1.50 -5.81 -6.60
CA THR A 67 1.74 -7.25 -6.53
C THR A 67 1.30 -7.88 -5.20
N LYS A 68 1.00 -9.18 -5.25
CA LYS A 68 0.71 -10.02 -4.08
C LYS A 68 1.10 -11.47 -4.35
N ASN A 69 1.36 -12.23 -3.29
CA ASN A 69 1.64 -13.66 -3.38
C ASN A 69 0.40 -14.42 -3.96
N PRO A 70 0.57 -15.35 -4.93
CA PRO A 70 -0.49 -16.15 -5.53
C PRO A 70 -1.34 -16.96 -4.54
N ALA A 71 -0.82 -17.24 -3.34
CA ALA A 71 -1.55 -17.92 -2.28
C ALA A 71 -2.79 -17.15 -1.78
N PHE A 72 -2.96 -15.88 -2.18
CA PHE A 72 -4.09 -15.02 -1.79
C PHE A 72 -5.02 -14.68 -2.97
N LYS A 73 -4.98 -15.45 -4.07
CA LYS A 73 -5.80 -15.20 -5.28
C LYS A 73 -7.30 -15.20 -5.01
N GLU A 74 -7.75 -15.91 -3.98
CA GLU A 74 -9.14 -15.96 -3.55
C GLU A 74 -9.68 -14.61 -3.10
N GLU A 75 -8.82 -13.70 -2.63
CA GLU A 75 -9.23 -12.39 -2.14
C GLU A 75 -9.71 -11.45 -3.26
N LYS A 76 -9.32 -11.72 -4.52
CA LYS A 76 -9.65 -10.88 -5.69
C LYS A 76 -9.43 -9.39 -5.40
N GLU A 77 -8.27 -9.09 -4.83
CA GLU A 77 -7.96 -7.78 -4.25
C GLU A 77 -7.89 -6.70 -5.33
N VAL A 78 -8.46 -5.55 -5.01
CA VAL A 78 -8.26 -4.28 -5.73
C VAL A 78 -7.73 -3.27 -4.73
N ARG A 79 -6.64 -2.57 -5.04
CA ARG A 79 -6.05 -1.57 -4.16
C ARG A 79 -6.37 -0.16 -4.60
N LEU A 80 -6.81 0.65 -3.66
CA LEU A 80 -6.79 2.09 -3.79
C LEU A 80 -5.46 2.62 -3.21
N VAL A 81 -4.59 3.12 -4.08
CA VAL A 81 -3.25 3.60 -3.74
C VAL A 81 -3.25 5.12 -3.73
N TYR A 82 -2.98 5.71 -2.57
CA TYR A 82 -2.74 7.13 -2.41
C TYR A 82 -1.25 7.41 -2.31
N GLN A 83 -0.66 7.99 -3.36
CA GLN A 83 0.75 8.33 -3.43
C GLN A 83 0.92 9.85 -3.28
N THR A 84 1.59 10.26 -2.20
CA THR A 84 2.01 11.64 -1.99
C THR A 84 3.41 11.82 -2.59
N LEU A 85 3.55 12.72 -3.57
CA LEU A 85 4.83 13.08 -4.17
C LEU A 85 5.30 14.38 -3.53
N ASP A 86 5.71 14.36 -2.27
CA ASP A 86 6.41 15.53 -1.72
C ASP A 86 7.50 15.17 -0.69
N THR A 87 8.63 15.85 -0.84
CA THR A 87 9.95 15.60 -0.25
C THR A 87 10.23 16.48 0.98
N GLY A 88 9.22 17.03 1.65
CA GLY A 88 9.50 17.79 2.88
C GLY A 88 8.39 18.62 3.50
N ARG A 89 7.23 18.77 2.85
CA ARG A 89 6.07 19.44 3.47
C ARG A 89 4.79 18.72 3.05
N TYR A 90 4.01 18.31 4.05
CA TYR A 90 2.67 17.76 3.86
C TYR A 90 1.74 18.89 3.40
N GLU A 91 1.72 19.18 2.11
CA GLU A 91 0.70 20.06 1.54
C GLU A 91 -0.52 19.22 1.12
N TYR A 92 -1.62 19.46 1.82
CA TYR A 92 -2.85 18.70 1.71
C TYR A 92 -3.63 19.06 0.44
N PRO A 93 -4.29 18.10 -0.23
CA PRO A 93 -5.34 18.41 -1.18
C PRO A 93 -6.52 19.03 -0.42
N GLU A 94 -6.89 20.28 -0.72
CA GLU A 94 -8.05 20.95 -0.09
C GLU A 94 -9.41 20.28 -0.38
N SER A 95 -9.46 19.28 -1.28
CA SER A 95 -10.72 18.70 -1.78
C SER A 95 -10.76 17.16 -1.83
N SER A 96 -9.83 16.45 -1.20
CA SER A 96 -9.89 14.99 -1.18
C SER A 96 -10.81 14.46 -0.08
N SER A 97 -11.62 13.45 -0.37
CA SER A 97 -12.32 12.59 0.61
C SER A 97 -11.36 11.87 1.59
N ILE A 98 -10.06 12.04 1.39
CA ILE A 98 -8.96 11.59 2.22
C ILE A 98 -8.68 12.70 3.25
N LYS A 99 -8.89 12.38 4.54
CA LYS A 99 -8.64 13.32 5.64
C LYS A 99 -7.14 13.49 5.93
N ASP A 100 -6.82 14.39 6.85
CA ASP A 100 -5.45 14.65 7.32
C ASP A 100 -4.71 13.38 7.79
N LEU A 101 -3.37 13.45 7.76
CA LEU A 101 -2.48 12.40 8.26
C LEU A 101 -2.77 12.15 9.75
N LYS A 102 -3.08 10.90 10.08
CA LYS A 102 -3.30 10.45 11.46
C LYS A 102 -2.24 9.45 11.87
N TYR A 103 -2.18 9.18 13.17
CA TYR A 103 -1.26 8.21 13.76
C TYR A 103 -2.02 7.23 14.65
N ARG A 104 -1.63 5.95 14.61
CA ARG A 104 -2.13 4.90 15.51
C ARG A 104 -0.97 4.07 16.04
N ILE A 105 -1.21 3.39 17.16
CA ILE A 105 -0.27 2.40 17.70
C ILE A 105 -0.70 1.02 17.21
N SER A 106 0.23 0.26 16.64
CA SER A 106 0.03 -1.13 16.23
C SER A 106 1.35 -1.88 16.39
N ASN A 107 1.32 -3.09 16.95
CA ASN A 107 2.53 -3.89 17.21
C ASN A 107 3.65 -3.09 17.92
N ASN A 108 3.29 -2.26 18.91
CA ASN A 108 4.20 -1.39 19.65
C ASN A 108 4.98 -0.37 18.77
N GLN A 109 4.41 -0.01 17.62
CA GLN A 109 4.96 0.98 16.69
C GLN A 109 3.96 2.10 16.42
N ILE A 110 4.46 3.32 16.22
CA ILE A 110 3.67 4.44 15.73
C ILE A 110 3.57 4.33 14.20
N ILE A 111 2.36 4.19 13.69
CA ILE A 111 2.08 4.04 12.26
C ILE A 111 1.21 5.22 11.81
N SER A 112 1.67 5.92 10.77
CA SER A 112 0.92 6.96 10.10
C SER A 112 -0.11 6.36 9.13
N TYR A 113 -1.32 6.91 9.07
CA TYR A 113 -2.36 6.46 8.15
C TYR A 113 -3.26 7.61 7.70
N TYR A 114 -3.99 7.40 6.61
CA TYR A 114 -5.03 8.30 6.15
C TYR A 114 -6.39 7.64 6.34
N GLU A 115 -7.41 8.44 6.68
CA GLU A 115 -8.79 7.96 6.68
C GLU A 115 -9.44 8.24 5.33
N LEU A 116 -10.06 7.20 4.78
CA LEU A 116 -10.96 7.30 3.66
C LEU A 116 -12.34 6.80 4.08
N GLY A 117 -13.33 7.69 3.98
CA GLY A 117 -14.73 7.30 4.18
C GLY A 117 -15.25 6.48 3.00
N PHE A 118 -16.08 5.49 3.29
CA PHE A 118 -16.86 4.75 2.30
C PHE A 118 -18.32 4.62 2.78
N PRO A 119 -19.30 4.49 1.86
CA PRO A 119 -20.68 4.22 2.23
C PRO A 119 -20.79 2.93 3.05
N LYS A 120 -21.48 2.95 4.19
CA LYS A 120 -21.49 1.80 5.10
C LYS A 120 -22.05 0.54 4.44
N ASP A 121 -23.08 0.72 3.62
CA ASP A 121 -23.72 -0.29 2.77
C ASP A 121 -22.80 -0.92 1.72
N ALA A 122 -21.62 -0.34 1.47
CA ALA A 122 -20.59 -0.96 0.62
C ALA A 122 -19.94 -2.20 1.24
N VAL A 123 -20.07 -2.42 2.56
CA VAL A 123 -19.52 -3.60 3.24
C VAL A 123 -20.58 -4.67 3.36
N SER A 124 -20.55 -5.68 2.51
CA SER A 124 -21.51 -6.80 2.55
C SER A 124 -21.00 -8.03 3.33
N GLU A 125 -19.68 -8.20 3.42
CA GLU A 125 -19.04 -9.37 4.00
C GLU A 125 -17.78 -8.97 4.78
N LEU A 126 -17.53 -9.65 5.90
CA LEU A 126 -16.35 -9.50 6.74
C LEU A 126 -15.72 -10.86 7.02
N ILE A 127 -14.48 -11.04 6.58
CA ILE A 127 -13.73 -12.30 6.75
C ILE A 127 -12.74 -12.13 7.91
N LEU A 128 -12.95 -12.89 8.98
CA LEU A 128 -12.08 -12.93 10.15
C LEU A 128 -10.85 -13.78 9.86
N GLY A 129 -9.68 -13.19 10.05
CA GLY A 129 -8.43 -13.91 9.97
C GLY A 129 -8.33 -15.08 10.99
N PRO A 130 -7.49 -16.08 10.71
CA PRO A 130 -7.24 -17.27 11.55
C PRO A 130 -6.87 -16.92 13.00
N ASN A 131 -6.12 -15.83 13.18
CA ASN A 131 -5.53 -15.39 14.44
C ASN A 131 -6.38 -14.29 15.09
N ASN A 132 -7.61 -14.08 14.60
CA ASN A 132 -8.54 -13.11 15.18
C ASN A 132 -8.92 -13.57 16.60
N LYS A 133 -8.69 -12.68 17.57
CA LYS A 133 -8.99 -12.94 19.00
C LYS A 133 -10.33 -12.37 19.45
N PHE A 134 -11.02 -11.62 18.58
CA PHE A 134 -12.29 -11.00 18.92
C PHE A 134 -13.42 -12.02 18.82
N LYS A 135 -14.40 -11.92 19.73
CA LYS A 135 -15.61 -12.70 19.59
C LYS A 135 -16.48 -12.09 18.50
N GLU A 136 -17.19 -12.92 17.77
CA GLU A 136 -18.11 -12.48 16.71
C GLU A 136 -19.16 -11.49 17.25
N SER A 137 -19.67 -11.72 18.46
CA SER A 137 -20.59 -10.80 19.15
C SER A 137 -20.02 -9.41 19.36
N ASP A 138 -18.72 -9.32 19.69
CA ASP A 138 -18.05 -8.04 19.94
C ASP A 138 -17.93 -7.25 18.62
N ILE A 139 -17.71 -7.95 17.51
CA ILE A 139 -17.63 -7.38 16.17
C ILE A 139 -19.00 -6.87 15.72
N VAL A 140 -20.06 -7.66 15.90
CA VAL A 140 -21.44 -7.24 15.57
C VAL A 140 -21.83 -5.99 16.36
N ASN A 141 -21.59 -5.99 17.68
CA ASN A 141 -21.89 -4.83 18.53
C ASN A 141 -21.10 -3.60 18.09
N PHE A 142 -19.81 -3.77 17.75
CA PHE A 142 -18.97 -2.68 17.25
C PHE A 142 -19.50 -2.11 15.92
N LEU A 143 -19.90 -2.97 14.98
CA LEU A 143 -20.46 -2.54 13.70
C LEU A 143 -21.77 -1.76 13.89
N GLN A 144 -22.68 -2.26 14.72
CA GLN A 144 -23.93 -1.57 15.06
C GLN A 144 -23.67 -0.22 15.74
N TYR A 145 -22.73 -0.16 16.69
CA TYR A 145 -22.34 1.09 17.34
C TYR A 145 -21.83 2.14 16.34
N ASN A 146 -21.12 1.71 15.29
CA ASN A 146 -20.65 2.57 14.21
C ASN A 146 -21.73 2.82 13.13
N GLY A 147 -22.98 2.37 13.36
CA GLY A 147 -24.14 2.57 12.51
C GLY A 147 -24.11 1.79 11.20
N PHE A 148 -23.49 0.61 11.18
CA PHE A 148 -23.69 -0.39 10.13
C PHE A 148 -24.99 -1.14 10.43
N GLU A 149 -26.10 -0.68 9.84
CA GLU A 149 -27.46 -1.15 10.15
C GLU A 149 -27.93 -2.32 9.28
N HIS A 150 -27.27 -2.55 8.14
CA HIS A 150 -27.58 -3.66 7.23
C HIS A 150 -26.90 -4.96 7.66
N SER A 151 -27.39 -6.09 7.14
CA SER A 151 -26.80 -7.40 7.41
C SER A 151 -25.44 -7.55 6.74
N ILE A 152 -24.40 -7.77 7.55
CA ILE A 152 -23.04 -8.07 7.10
C ILE A 152 -22.76 -9.54 7.39
N LYS A 153 -22.39 -10.29 6.35
CA LYS A 153 -22.03 -11.70 6.51
C LYS A 153 -20.66 -11.82 7.16
N ILE A 154 -20.57 -12.47 8.32
CA ILE A 154 -19.29 -12.72 8.99
C ILE A 154 -18.83 -14.14 8.70
N LEU A 155 -17.61 -14.28 8.18
CA LEU A 155 -16.97 -15.56 7.88
C LEU A 155 -15.65 -15.69 8.64
N LYS A 156 -15.16 -16.93 8.81
CA LYS A 156 -13.79 -17.19 9.25
C LYS A 156 -12.96 -17.66 8.07
N SER A 157 -11.77 -17.08 7.91
CA SER A 157 -10.80 -17.54 6.91
C SER A 157 -10.36 -18.96 7.25
N LYS A 158 -10.28 -19.81 6.21
CA LYS A 158 -9.75 -21.17 6.31
C LYS A 158 -8.22 -21.22 6.25
N ALA A 159 -7.59 -20.16 5.77
CA ALA A 159 -6.14 -20.07 5.61
C ALA A 159 -5.52 -19.31 6.78
N SER A 160 -4.44 -19.86 7.36
CA SER A 160 -3.62 -19.07 8.24
C SER A 160 -2.85 -18.03 7.41
N TYR A 161 -2.96 -16.73 7.70
CA TYR A 161 -1.88 -15.79 7.40
C TYR A 161 -0.66 -16.27 8.22
N GLY A 162 0.15 -17.15 7.63
CA GLY A 162 1.32 -17.75 8.26
C GLY A 162 1.83 -18.98 7.51
N ALA A 163 2.84 -18.77 6.66
CA ALA A 163 4.24 -18.99 7.01
C ALA A 163 5.08 -17.86 6.38
#